data_AF-A0A3F2V467-F1
#
_entry.id   AF-A0A3F2V467-F1
#
_cell.length_a   1.000
_cell.length_b   1.000
_cell.length_c   1.000
_cell.angle_alpha   90.00
_cell.angle_beta   90.00
_cell.angle_gamma   90.00
#
_symmetry.space_group_name_H-M   'P 1'
#
loop_
_entity.id
_entity.type
_entity.pdbx_description
1 polymer ?
#
loop_
_entity_poly.entity_id
_entity_poly.type
_entity_poly.pdbx_seq_one_letter_code
_entity_poly.pdbx_strand_id
1 'polypeptide(L)'
;MTAVAKPAPCLVGNESTCNKSLQEILDLVNRRYFNSRITANIAWEVPKGTVSMFIGERGITLTPGSPLHSAFDTATTLLQSGRHLEAIPFLSQCADANHPESKLLLSHLYKRAGNNLWQRYAQSYNKHIESVRAVPAACYYSDQATIAIHPHLNQLPTPLFVLKYLVYHECCHQLVESTGQVPHTNEFLEWEHKAPGRERALLWLEKRGFPTLRTADAC
;
A
#
# COMPACT_ATOMS: atom_id res chain seq x y z
N MET A 1 50.91 3.45 -15.14
CA MET A 1 50.42 2.06 -15.26
C MET A 1 49.66 1.72 -14.00
N THR A 2 48.36 2.00 -13.98
CA THR A 2 47.50 1.84 -12.81
C THR A 2 46.82 0.46 -12.90
N ALA A 3 47.00 -0.35 -11.87
CA ALA A 3 46.52 -1.73 -11.80
C ALA A 3 44.99 -1.79 -11.72
N VAL A 4 44.38 -2.56 -12.62
CA VAL A 4 42.95 -2.89 -12.63
C VAL A 4 42.71 -4.01 -11.62
N ALA A 5 41.87 -3.74 -10.61
CA ALA A 5 41.43 -4.75 -9.65
C ALA A 5 40.50 -5.77 -10.32
N LYS A 6 40.77 -7.05 -10.10
CA LYS A 6 40.04 -8.20 -10.64
C LYS A 6 38.80 -8.48 -9.77
N PRO A 7 37.59 -8.71 -10.33
CA PRO A 7 36.43 -9.04 -9.51
C PRO A 7 36.49 -10.49 -9.01
N ALA A 8 36.00 -10.69 -7.79
CA ALA A 8 35.97 -11.98 -7.08
C ALA A 8 34.98 -12.98 -7.72
N PRO A 9 35.21 -14.31 -7.60
CA PRO A 9 34.38 -15.32 -8.25
C PRO A 9 33.08 -15.57 -7.47
N CYS A 10 31.95 -15.54 -8.17
CA CYS A 10 30.63 -15.86 -7.65
C CYS A 10 30.53 -17.36 -7.30
N LEU A 11 30.06 -17.65 -6.08
CA LEU A 11 29.72 -19.01 -5.64
C LEU A 11 28.36 -19.44 -6.22
N VAL A 12 28.35 -20.69 -6.66
CA VAL A 12 27.27 -21.36 -7.41
C VAL A 12 26.05 -21.62 -6.53
N GLY A 13 24.88 -21.18 -7.00
CA GLY A 13 23.56 -21.53 -6.47
C GLY A 13 22.48 -21.09 -7.47
N ASN A 14 21.67 -22.05 -7.93
CA ASN A 14 20.73 -21.96 -9.05
C ASN A 14 19.64 -20.87 -8.89
N GLU A 15 19.78 -19.77 -9.63
CA GLU A 15 18.80 -19.16 -10.55
C GLU A 15 19.45 -17.87 -11.06
N SER A 16 19.74 -17.82 -12.35
CA SER A 16 20.59 -16.82 -12.99
C SER A 16 20.09 -15.38 -12.76
N THR A 17 20.80 -14.64 -11.91
CA THR A 17 20.87 -13.18 -11.91
C THR A 17 21.50 -12.70 -13.22
N CYS A 18 20.77 -12.85 -14.32
CA CYS A 18 21.09 -12.18 -15.57
C CYS A 18 20.89 -10.69 -15.31
N ASN A 19 21.99 -9.95 -15.21
CA ASN A 19 22.04 -8.50 -15.02
C ASN A 19 21.53 -7.81 -16.29
N LYS A 20 20.21 -7.89 -16.52
CA LYS A 20 19.54 -7.20 -17.61
C LYS A 20 19.40 -5.73 -17.25
N SER A 21 19.74 -4.86 -18.19
CA SER A 21 19.44 -3.43 -18.05
C SER A 21 17.93 -3.21 -17.95
N LEU A 22 17.52 -2.09 -17.34
CA LEU A 22 16.10 -1.71 -17.29
C LEU A 22 15.47 -1.62 -18.69
N GLN A 23 16.24 -1.13 -19.68
CA GLN A 23 15.77 -1.03 -21.06
C GLN A 23 15.48 -2.41 -21.66
N GLU A 24 16.36 -3.40 -21.45
CA GLU A 24 16.12 -4.77 -21.92
C GLU A 24 14.88 -5.41 -21.25
N ILE A 25 14.60 -5.04 -20.00
CA ILE A 25 13.39 -5.49 -19.29
C ILE A 25 12.15 -4.84 -19.91
N LEU A 26 12.18 -3.52 -20.15
CA LEU A 26 11.12 -2.79 -20.84
C LEU A 26 10.84 -3.36 -22.22
N ASP A 27 11.86 -3.54 -23.05
CA ASP A 27 11.73 -4.06 -24.41
C ASP A 27 11.11 -5.47 -24.42
N LEU A 28 11.54 -6.31 -23.48
CA LEU A 28 11.00 -7.66 -23.33
C LEU A 28 9.53 -7.66 -22.91
N VAL A 29 9.16 -6.85 -21.91
CA VAL A 29 7.78 -6.74 -21.42
C VAL A 29 6.88 -6.14 -22.49
N ASN A 30 7.30 -5.04 -23.11
CA ASN A 30 6.58 -4.35 -24.18
C ASN A 30 6.29 -5.28 -25.36
N ARG A 31 7.30 -5.98 -25.86
CA ARG A 31 7.15 -6.94 -26.97
C ARG A 31 6.20 -8.07 -26.62
N ARG A 32 6.32 -8.64 -25.42
CA ARG A 32 5.59 -9.86 -25.02
C ARG A 32 4.13 -9.60 -24.68
N TYR A 33 3.82 -8.46 -24.07
CA TYR A 33 2.50 -8.22 -23.48
C TYR A 33 1.75 -7.05 -24.11
N PHE A 34 2.45 -6.14 -24.78
CA PHE A 34 1.87 -4.91 -25.29
C PHE A 34 2.02 -4.75 -26.81
N ASN A 35 2.54 -5.77 -27.51
CA ASN A 35 2.79 -5.77 -28.96
C ASN A 35 3.67 -4.59 -29.40
N SER A 36 4.67 -4.22 -28.59
CA SER A 36 5.58 -3.10 -28.86
C SER A 36 4.90 -1.73 -28.97
N ARG A 37 3.71 -1.56 -28.38
CA ARG A 37 2.95 -0.29 -28.41
C ARG A 37 3.39 0.73 -27.37
N ILE A 38 4.13 0.30 -26.34
CA ILE A 38 4.61 1.20 -25.29
C ILE A 38 5.78 2.02 -25.84
N THR A 39 5.69 3.34 -25.68
CA THR A 39 6.74 4.30 -26.05
C THR A 39 7.14 5.04 -24.80
N ALA A 40 8.11 4.50 -24.07
CA ALA A 40 8.59 5.10 -22.83
C ALA A 40 10.10 4.93 -22.66
N ASN A 41 10.74 5.89 -21.99
CA ASN A 41 12.07 5.72 -21.42
C ASN A 41 11.96 5.04 -20.05
N ILE A 42 13.02 4.37 -19.62
CA ILE A 42 13.07 3.77 -18.27
C ILE A 42 14.39 4.08 -17.58
N ALA A 43 14.32 4.49 -16.32
CA ALA A 43 15.50 4.91 -15.56
C ALA A 43 15.43 4.51 -14.08
N TRP A 44 16.61 4.40 -13.46
CA TRP A 44 16.73 4.32 -12.02
C TRP A 44 16.61 5.73 -11.41
N GLU A 45 15.39 6.11 -11.04
CA GLU A 45 15.07 7.42 -10.48
C GLU A 45 14.11 7.24 -9.31
N VAL A 46 14.25 8.06 -8.27
CA VAL A 46 13.31 8.07 -7.14
C VAL A 46 11.99 8.69 -7.63
N PRO A 47 10.85 7.98 -7.55
CA PRO A 47 9.56 8.57 -7.90
C PRO A 47 9.29 9.86 -7.09
N LYS A 48 8.80 10.89 -7.77
CA LYS A 48 8.57 12.24 -7.21
C LYS A 48 7.37 12.29 -6.28
N GLY A 49 6.40 11.39 -6.50
CA GLY A 49 5.18 11.26 -5.71
C GLY A 49 5.39 10.44 -4.43
N THR A 50 4.51 10.66 -3.46
CA THR A 50 4.35 9.77 -2.29
C THR A 50 2.91 9.28 -2.22
N VAL A 51 2.73 8.08 -1.68
CA VAL A 51 1.43 7.46 -1.42
C VAL A 51 1.24 7.29 0.08
N SER A 52 -0.01 7.30 0.53
CA SER A 52 -0.36 7.01 1.93
C SER A 52 -0.50 5.50 2.11
N MET A 53 0.28 4.92 3.02
CA MET A 53 0.18 3.52 3.41
C MET A 53 -0.45 3.40 4.78
N PHE A 54 -1.49 2.58 4.91
CA PHE A 54 -2.02 2.22 6.22
C PHE A 54 -1.04 1.29 6.95
N ILE A 55 -0.55 1.72 8.11
CA ILE A 55 0.33 0.91 8.98
C ILE A 55 -0.31 0.59 10.32
N GLY A 56 -1.56 1.01 10.48
CA GLY A 56 -2.35 0.83 11.68
C GLY A 56 -2.86 -0.60 11.92
N GLU A 57 -3.66 -0.73 12.97
CA GLU A 57 -4.41 -1.95 13.28
C GLU A 57 -5.79 -1.88 12.61
N ARG A 58 -6.22 -2.96 11.93
CA ARG A 58 -7.59 -3.01 11.38
C ARG A 58 -8.58 -3.34 12.49
N GLY A 59 -9.58 -2.47 12.66
CA GLY A 59 -10.70 -2.71 13.55
C GLY A 59 -11.70 -3.73 13.01
N ILE A 60 -12.62 -4.16 13.86
CA ILE A 60 -13.76 -4.97 13.44
C ILE A 60 -14.85 -4.08 12.84
N THR A 61 -15.58 -4.62 11.87
CA THR A 61 -16.85 -4.06 11.42
C THR A 61 -17.98 -4.81 12.13
N LEU A 62 -18.90 -4.08 12.75
CA LEU A 62 -20.05 -4.68 13.41
C LEU A 62 -21.06 -5.17 12.38
N THR A 63 -21.39 -6.45 12.41
CA THR A 63 -22.40 -7.04 11.53
C THR A 63 -23.80 -6.93 12.15
N PRO A 64 -24.83 -6.55 11.37
CA PRO A 64 -26.21 -6.53 11.86
C PRO A 64 -26.61 -7.87 12.47
N GLY A 65 -27.26 -7.83 13.64
CA GLY A 65 -27.67 -9.02 14.39
C GLY A 65 -26.59 -9.64 15.29
N SER A 66 -25.35 -9.15 15.26
CA SER A 66 -24.35 -9.55 16.26
C SER A 66 -24.62 -8.91 17.62
N PRO A 67 -24.26 -9.56 18.76
CA PRO A 67 -24.42 -8.96 20.08
C PRO A 67 -23.69 -7.61 20.23
N LEU A 68 -22.55 -7.45 19.56
CA LEU A 68 -21.78 -6.20 19.57
C LEU A 68 -22.49 -5.09 18.78
N HIS A 69 -23.16 -5.42 17.67
CA HIS A 69 -23.99 -4.45 16.95
C HIS A 69 -25.14 -3.96 17.83
N SER A 70 -25.86 -4.86 18.49
CA SER A 70 -26.95 -4.49 19.40
C SER A 70 -26.46 -3.65 20.59
N ALA A 71 -25.27 -3.95 21.13
CA ALA A 71 -24.65 -3.13 22.17
C ALA A 71 -24.33 -1.71 21.64
N PHE A 72 -23.78 -1.61 20.44
CA PHE A 72 -23.48 -0.32 19.81
C PHE A 72 -24.74 0.51 19.50
N ASP A 73 -25.83 -0.12 19.04
CA ASP A 73 -27.12 0.55 18.82
C ASP A 73 -27.72 1.08 20.13
N THR A 74 -27.60 0.27 21.19
CA THR A 74 -28.03 0.66 22.54
C THR A 74 -27.23 1.87 23.03
N ALA A 75 -25.89 1.83 22.86
CA ALA A 75 -25.02 2.96 23.20
C ALA A 75 -25.42 4.23 22.43
N THR A 76 -25.66 4.10 21.13
CA THR A 76 -26.04 5.22 20.25
C THR A 76 -27.36 5.86 20.70
N THR A 77 -28.36 5.04 21.03
CA THR A 77 -29.65 5.52 21.56
C THR A 77 -29.48 6.28 22.87
N LEU A 78 -28.64 5.78 23.77
CA LEU A 78 -28.34 6.43 25.05
C LEU A 78 -27.63 7.76 24.84
N LEU A 79 -26.66 7.83 23.93
CA LEU A 79 -25.96 9.06 23.59
C LEU A 79 -26.89 10.12 23.01
N GLN A 80 -27.77 9.73 22.07
CA GLN A 80 -28.78 10.63 21.49
C GLN A 80 -29.76 11.16 22.55
N SER A 81 -30.03 10.36 23.58
CA SER A 81 -30.88 10.75 24.72
C SER A 81 -30.13 11.55 25.80
N GLY A 82 -28.86 11.92 25.58
CA GLY A 82 -28.03 12.63 26.55
C GLY A 82 -27.55 11.78 27.74
N ARG A 83 -27.83 10.48 27.75
CA ARG A 83 -27.47 9.52 28.82
C ARG A 83 -26.05 9.00 28.64
N HIS A 84 -25.09 9.94 28.65
CA HIS A 84 -23.69 9.69 28.29
C HIS A 84 -22.99 8.63 29.16
N LEU A 85 -23.21 8.65 30.47
CA LEU A 85 -22.55 7.70 31.39
C LEU A 85 -23.05 6.27 31.19
N GLU A 86 -24.32 6.11 30.85
CA GLU A 86 -24.93 4.80 30.64
C GLU A 86 -24.52 4.15 29.32
N ALA A 87 -24.06 4.94 28.34
CA ALA A 87 -23.51 4.42 27.10
C ALA A 87 -22.12 3.78 27.27
N ILE A 88 -21.38 4.13 28.33
CA ILE A 88 -19.98 3.72 28.52
C ILE A 88 -19.79 2.19 28.53
N PRO A 89 -20.57 1.39 29.28
CA PRO A 89 -20.37 -0.06 29.32
C PRO A 89 -20.55 -0.72 27.95
N PHE A 90 -21.56 -0.30 27.19
CA PHE A 90 -21.84 -0.81 25.86
C PHE A 90 -20.72 -0.46 24.87
N LEU A 91 -20.26 0.80 24.88
CA LEU A 91 -19.13 1.21 24.06
C LEU A 91 -17.85 0.48 24.45
N SER A 92 -17.66 0.22 25.74
CA SER A 92 -16.45 -0.45 26.26
C SER A 92 -16.38 -1.89 25.74
N GLN A 93 -17.52 -2.60 25.74
CA GLN A 93 -17.62 -3.94 25.15
C GLN A 93 -17.20 -3.95 23.67
N CYS A 94 -17.67 -2.99 22.87
CA CYS A 94 -17.29 -2.88 21.47
C CYS A 94 -15.83 -2.46 21.30
N ALA A 95 -15.33 -1.53 22.11
CA ALA A 95 -13.95 -1.06 22.06
C ALA A 95 -12.94 -2.15 22.43
N ASP A 96 -13.27 -2.99 23.41
CA ASP A 96 -12.48 -4.18 23.80
C ASP A 96 -12.47 -5.23 22.69
N ALA A 97 -13.54 -5.31 21.89
CA ALA A 97 -13.58 -6.10 20.66
C ALA A 97 -12.86 -5.42 19.47
N ASN A 98 -12.07 -4.36 19.71
CA ASN A 98 -11.32 -3.60 18.72
C ASN A 98 -12.17 -2.77 17.73
N HIS A 99 -13.39 -2.35 18.10
CA HIS A 99 -14.23 -1.47 17.28
C HIS A 99 -13.73 -0.01 17.30
N PRO A 100 -13.34 0.59 16.16
CA PRO A 100 -12.75 1.95 16.11
C PRO A 100 -13.67 3.05 16.63
N GLU A 101 -14.93 3.07 16.20
CA GLU A 101 -15.90 4.12 16.50
C GLU A 101 -16.20 4.17 18.00
N SER A 102 -16.29 3.00 18.64
CA SER A 102 -16.47 2.92 20.09
C SER A 102 -15.27 3.47 20.85
N LYS A 103 -14.03 3.23 20.38
CA LYS A 103 -12.83 3.84 20.98
C LYS A 103 -12.87 5.37 20.85
N LEU A 104 -13.24 5.89 19.68
CA LEU A 104 -13.37 7.33 19.46
C LEU A 104 -14.42 7.96 20.41
N LEU A 105 -15.61 7.35 20.49
CA LEU A 105 -16.68 7.82 21.36
C LEU A 105 -16.27 7.78 22.83
N LEU A 106 -15.65 6.70 23.31
CA LEU A 106 -15.15 6.61 24.69
C LEU A 106 -14.08 7.67 24.98
N SER A 107 -13.16 7.91 24.04
CA SER A 107 -12.18 9.01 24.15
C SER A 107 -12.88 10.34 24.41
N HIS A 108 -13.92 10.68 23.63
CA HIS A 108 -14.67 11.92 23.81
C HIS A 108 -15.44 11.97 25.14
N LEU A 109 -16.10 10.87 25.53
CA LEU A 109 -16.88 10.79 26.77
C LEU A 109 -15.99 10.96 28.00
N TYR A 110 -14.87 10.23 28.07
CA TYR A 110 -13.94 10.34 29.18
C TYR A 110 -13.24 11.70 29.22
N LYS A 111 -12.91 12.30 28.07
CA LYS A 111 -12.31 13.63 28.01
C LYS A 111 -13.28 14.68 28.57
N ARG A 112 -14.56 14.61 28.19
CA ARG A 112 -15.61 15.51 28.70
C ARG A 112 -15.85 15.34 30.20
N ALA A 113 -15.70 14.12 30.71
CA ALA A 113 -15.82 13.82 32.13
C ALA A 113 -14.57 14.16 32.96
N GLY A 114 -13.48 14.67 32.34
CA GLY A 114 -12.22 14.95 33.03
C GLY A 114 -11.45 13.69 33.45
N ASN A 115 -11.75 12.53 32.85
CA ASN A 115 -11.14 11.25 33.19
C ASN A 115 -10.00 10.88 32.23
N ASN A 116 -8.78 10.71 32.78
CA ASN A 116 -7.56 10.42 32.00
C ASN A 116 -7.59 9.14 31.15
N LEU A 117 -8.56 8.23 31.35
CA LEU A 117 -8.76 7.08 30.47
C LEU A 117 -8.98 7.47 29.00
N TRP A 118 -9.40 8.70 28.73
CA TRP A 118 -9.53 9.22 27.37
C TRP A 118 -8.24 9.05 26.55
N GLN A 119 -7.07 9.21 27.17
CA GLN A 119 -5.78 9.10 26.49
C GLN A 119 -5.55 7.70 25.93
N ARG A 120 -5.91 6.66 26.70
CA ARG A 120 -5.81 5.25 26.27
C ARG A 120 -6.66 5.00 25.03
N TYR A 121 -7.91 5.47 25.04
CA TYR A 121 -8.81 5.27 23.91
C TYR A 121 -8.41 6.12 22.70
N ALA A 122 -7.92 7.34 22.90
CA ALA A 122 -7.36 8.16 21.83
C ALA A 122 -6.15 7.50 21.17
N GLN A 123 -5.17 7.02 21.95
CA GLN A 123 -4.02 6.29 21.42
C GLN A 123 -4.45 5.02 20.68
N SER A 124 -5.40 4.27 21.23
CA SER A 124 -5.92 3.06 20.60
C SER A 124 -6.73 3.34 19.33
N TYR A 125 -7.41 4.48 19.24
CA TYR A 125 -8.09 4.94 18.03
C TYR A 125 -7.10 5.43 16.98
N ASN A 126 -6.04 6.15 17.37
CA ASN A 126 -5.03 6.63 16.43
C ASN A 126 -4.40 5.49 15.63
N LYS A 127 -4.22 4.31 16.25
CA LYS A 127 -3.78 3.10 15.57
C LYS A 127 -4.70 2.65 14.44
N HIS A 128 -5.99 3.01 14.45
CA HIS A 128 -6.95 2.65 13.38
C HIS A 128 -6.93 3.63 12.21
N ILE A 129 -6.24 4.75 12.33
CA ILE A 129 -6.10 5.78 11.29
C ILE A 129 -4.63 6.05 10.95
N GLU A 130 -3.71 5.24 11.50
CA GLU A 130 -2.28 5.47 11.38
C GLU A 130 -1.80 5.15 9.96
N SER A 131 -1.22 6.16 9.32
CA SER A 131 -0.65 6.06 7.98
C SER A 131 0.73 6.69 7.90
N VAL A 132 1.52 6.22 6.95
CA VAL A 132 2.83 6.79 6.59
C VAL A 132 2.87 7.14 5.12
N ARG A 133 3.59 8.20 4.79
CA ARG A 133 3.88 8.56 3.40
C ARG A 133 5.10 7.78 2.93
N ALA A 134 4.95 7.02 1.85
CA ALA A 134 6.01 6.25 1.25
C ALA A 134 6.19 6.61 -0.22
N VAL A 135 7.42 6.52 -0.72
CA VAL A 135 7.70 6.64 -2.14
C VAL A 135 7.43 5.28 -2.80
N PRO A 136 6.70 5.23 -3.94
CA PRO A 136 6.44 3.98 -4.62
C PRO A 136 7.70 3.35 -5.22
N ALA A 137 7.60 2.06 -5.51
CA ALA A 137 8.67 1.29 -6.14
C ALA A 137 8.90 1.70 -7.60
N ALA A 138 7.85 2.17 -8.28
CA ALA A 138 7.89 2.66 -9.65
C ALA A 138 6.81 3.73 -9.88
N CYS A 139 6.95 4.51 -10.95
CA CYS A 139 5.96 5.48 -11.40
C CYS A 139 6.16 5.82 -12.88
N TYR A 140 5.06 5.95 -13.62
CA TYR A 140 5.02 6.49 -14.97
C TYR A 140 4.68 7.99 -14.99
N TYR A 141 5.50 8.78 -15.66
CA TYR A 141 5.26 10.19 -15.95
C TYR A 141 4.81 10.35 -17.40
N SER A 142 3.54 10.70 -17.62
CA SER A 142 2.93 10.79 -18.95
C SER A 142 3.45 11.98 -19.77
N ASP A 143 3.85 13.08 -19.12
CA ASP A 143 4.41 14.28 -19.75
C ASP A 143 5.77 14.02 -20.42
N GLN A 144 6.57 13.14 -19.82
CA GLN A 144 7.92 12.78 -20.28
C GLN A 144 7.99 11.39 -20.90
N ALA A 145 6.87 10.68 -20.95
CA ALA A 145 6.80 9.25 -21.29
C ALA A 145 7.93 8.46 -20.62
N THR A 146 8.08 8.60 -19.30
CA THR A 146 9.21 8.04 -18.55
C THR A 146 8.73 7.17 -17.40
N ILE A 147 9.28 5.97 -17.30
CA ILE A 147 9.11 5.03 -16.20
C ILE A 147 10.30 5.20 -15.25
N ALA A 148 10.03 5.69 -14.05
CA ALA A 148 11.01 5.72 -12.96
C ALA A 148 10.90 4.43 -12.14
N ILE A 149 12.01 3.73 -11.95
CA ILE A 149 12.13 2.60 -11.00
C ILE A 149 13.01 3.04 -9.84
N HIS A 150 12.52 2.85 -8.61
CA HIS A 150 13.19 3.30 -7.40
C HIS A 150 14.61 2.70 -7.28
N PRO A 151 15.68 3.51 -7.16
CA PRO A 151 17.08 3.05 -7.25
C PRO A 151 17.48 2.08 -6.14
N HIS A 152 16.81 2.14 -4.98
CA HIS A 152 17.02 1.16 -3.91
C HIS A 152 16.77 -0.30 -4.36
N LEU A 153 15.89 -0.53 -5.35
CA LEU A 153 15.69 -1.87 -5.91
C LEU A 153 16.95 -2.40 -6.62
N ASN A 154 17.82 -1.53 -7.15
CA ASN A 154 19.09 -1.93 -7.74
C ASN A 154 20.15 -2.30 -6.68
N GLN A 155 19.97 -1.83 -5.44
CA GLN A 155 20.86 -2.14 -4.30
C GLN A 155 20.43 -3.42 -3.58
N LEU A 156 19.16 -3.79 -3.71
CA LEU A 156 18.62 -5.04 -3.19
C LEU A 156 18.90 -6.19 -4.17
N PRO A 157 18.93 -7.45 -3.70
CA PRO A 157 18.89 -8.62 -4.57
C PRO A 157 17.48 -8.80 -5.15
N THR A 158 17.02 -7.81 -5.93
CA THR A 158 15.67 -7.73 -6.48
C THR A 158 15.50 -8.80 -7.55
N PRO A 159 14.54 -9.74 -7.39
CA PRO A 159 14.29 -10.74 -8.41
C PRO A 159 13.77 -10.13 -9.71
N LEU A 160 14.16 -10.71 -10.85
CA LEU A 160 13.74 -10.24 -12.17
C LEU A 160 12.21 -10.23 -12.36
N PHE A 161 11.47 -11.12 -11.70
CA PHE A 161 10.00 -11.11 -11.75
C PHE A 161 9.40 -9.85 -11.11
N VAL A 162 10.05 -9.26 -10.12
CA VAL A 162 9.62 -7.99 -9.49
C VAL A 162 9.79 -6.84 -10.47
N LEU A 163 10.98 -6.73 -11.10
CA LEU A 163 11.24 -5.68 -12.09
C LEU A 163 10.31 -5.81 -13.29
N LYS A 164 10.09 -7.02 -13.81
CA LYS A 164 9.13 -7.25 -14.90
C LYS A 164 7.71 -6.85 -14.51
N TYR A 165 7.30 -7.13 -13.28
CA TYR A 165 5.98 -6.74 -12.78
C TYR A 165 5.85 -5.21 -12.71
N LEU A 166 6.82 -4.51 -12.11
CA LEU A 166 6.80 -3.05 -12.03
C LEU A 166 6.74 -2.42 -13.41
N VAL A 167 7.60 -2.87 -14.34
CA VAL A 167 7.57 -2.39 -15.71
C VAL A 167 6.24 -2.67 -16.39
N TYR A 168 5.65 -3.86 -16.21
CA TYR A 168 4.33 -4.17 -16.74
C TYR A 168 3.27 -3.21 -16.20
N HIS A 169 3.25 -2.97 -14.89
CA HIS A 169 2.32 -2.05 -14.24
C HIS A 169 2.43 -0.64 -14.81
N GLU A 170 3.65 -0.11 -14.92
CA GLU A 170 3.85 1.24 -15.45
C GLU A 170 3.50 1.35 -16.94
N CYS A 171 3.69 0.29 -17.72
CA CYS A 171 3.20 0.23 -19.10
C CYS A 171 1.66 0.31 -19.21
N CYS A 172 0.92 -0.22 -18.22
CA CYS A 172 -0.55 -0.13 -18.22
C CYS A 172 -1.04 1.32 -18.19
N HIS A 173 -0.34 2.21 -17.47
CA HIS A 173 -0.69 3.65 -17.40
C HIS A 173 -0.58 4.38 -18.74
N GLN A 174 0.17 3.84 -19.71
CA GLN A 174 0.23 4.43 -21.05
C GLN A 174 -0.94 3.99 -21.95
N LEU A 175 -1.58 2.86 -21.64
CA LEU A 175 -2.69 2.34 -22.44
C LEU A 175 -4.06 2.71 -21.90
N VAL A 176 -4.16 2.89 -20.58
CA VAL A 176 -5.41 3.22 -19.90
C VAL A 176 -5.29 4.63 -19.40
N GLU A 177 -6.18 5.51 -19.87
CA GLU A 177 -6.27 6.87 -19.36
C GLU A 177 -6.62 6.83 -17.87
N SER A 178 -5.75 7.43 -17.07
CA SER A 178 -5.95 7.60 -15.64
C SER A 178 -5.72 9.06 -15.25
N THR A 179 -6.35 9.47 -14.16
CA THR A 179 -6.13 10.81 -13.59
C THR A 179 -5.33 10.69 -12.31
N GLY A 180 -4.69 11.77 -11.87
CA GLY A 180 -3.96 11.76 -10.60
C GLY A 180 -4.83 11.45 -9.37
N GLN A 181 -6.16 11.56 -9.47
CA GLN A 181 -7.13 11.23 -8.41
C GLN A 181 -7.67 9.80 -8.48
N VAL A 182 -7.55 9.16 -9.66
CA VAL A 182 -7.97 7.78 -9.90
C VAL A 182 -6.94 7.15 -10.84
N PRO A 183 -5.74 6.82 -10.33
CA PRO A 183 -4.65 6.29 -11.15
C PRO A 183 -4.92 4.86 -11.63
N HIS A 184 -5.79 4.13 -10.91
CA HIS A 184 -6.06 2.71 -11.16
C HIS A 184 -7.56 2.48 -11.33
N THR A 185 -8.10 2.82 -12.51
CA THR A 185 -9.49 2.54 -12.89
C THR A 185 -9.76 1.02 -12.98
N ASN A 186 -11.03 0.62 -13.07
CA ASN A 186 -11.37 -0.80 -13.27
C ASN A 186 -10.72 -1.38 -14.54
N GLU A 187 -10.68 -0.60 -15.63
CA GLU A 187 -9.99 -0.99 -16.87
C GLU A 187 -8.48 -1.20 -16.65
N PHE A 188 -7.84 -0.31 -15.89
CA PHE A 188 -6.45 -0.49 -15.50
C PHE A 188 -6.25 -1.81 -14.73
N LEU A 189 -7.12 -2.08 -13.74
CA LEU A 189 -7.04 -3.29 -12.93
C LEU A 189 -7.25 -4.56 -13.78
N GLU A 190 -8.10 -4.53 -14.79
CA GLU A 190 -8.26 -5.66 -15.72
C GLU A 190 -6.98 -5.99 -16.49
N TRP A 191 -6.19 -4.98 -16.87
CA TRP A 191 -4.87 -5.17 -17.46
C TRP A 191 -3.85 -5.63 -16.41
N GLU A 192 -3.80 -4.96 -15.27
CA GLU A 192 -2.82 -5.23 -14.21
C GLU A 192 -2.96 -6.64 -13.64
N HIS A 193 -4.18 -7.19 -13.52
CA HIS A 193 -4.38 -8.58 -13.10
C HIS A 193 -3.81 -9.63 -14.07
N LYS A 194 -3.55 -9.25 -15.34
CA LYS A 194 -2.91 -10.13 -16.33
C LYS A 194 -1.38 -10.15 -16.20
N ALA A 195 -0.81 -9.33 -15.31
CA ALA A 195 0.64 -9.21 -15.16
C ALA A 195 1.29 -10.53 -14.70
N PRO A 196 2.37 -10.97 -15.36
CA PRO A 196 3.04 -12.22 -15.02
C PRO A 196 3.71 -12.12 -13.64
N GLY A 197 3.43 -13.08 -12.76
CA GLY A 197 4.07 -13.15 -11.44
C GLY A 197 3.67 -12.04 -10.46
N ARG A 198 2.58 -11.31 -10.76
CA ARG A 198 2.00 -10.24 -9.94
C ARG A 198 2.00 -10.55 -8.45
N GLU A 199 1.34 -11.64 -8.08
CA GLU A 199 1.14 -12.04 -6.68
C GLU A 199 2.46 -12.18 -5.91
N ARG A 200 3.45 -12.82 -6.55
CA ARG A 200 4.79 -12.99 -5.98
C ARG A 200 5.54 -11.67 -5.89
N ALA A 201 5.39 -10.79 -6.89
CA ALA A 201 6.01 -9.47 -6.90
C ALA A 201 5.45 -8.56 -5.80
N LEU A 202 4.12 -8.51 -5.66
CA LEU A 202 3.43 -7.75 -4.63
C LEU A 202 3.88 -8.18 -3.23
N LEU A 203 3.88 -9.48 -2.93
CA LEU A 203 4.34 -10.00 -1.64
C LEU A 203 5.82 -9.66 -1.36
N TRP A 204 6.66 -9.69 -2.39
CA TRP A 204 8.07 -9.33 -2.24
C TRP A 204 8.24 -7.83 -1.93
N LEU A 205 7.51 -6.96 -2.65
CA LEU A 205 7.53 -5.51 -2.46
C LEU A 205 7.05 -5.12 -1.07
N GLU A 206 5.93 -5.70 -0.63
CA GLU A 206 5.36 -5.49 0.71
C GLU A 206 6.34 -5.88 1.82
N LYS A 207 7.00 -7.04 1.68
CA LYS A 207 8.03 -7.48 2.64
C LYS A 207 9.24 -6.53 2.69
N ARG A 208 9.46 -5.73 1.65
CA ARG A 208 10.52 -4.71 1.59
C ARG A 208 10.04 -3.31 1.95
N GLY A 209 8.77 -3.16 2.34
CA GLY A 209 8.20 -1.89 2.77
C GLY A 209 7.85 -0.94 1.62
N PHE A 210 7.80 -1.43 0.38
CA PHE A 210 7.28 -0.63 -0.73
C PHE A 210 5.75 -0.67 -0.73
N PRO A 211 5.08 0.47 -1.00
CA PRO A 211 3.64 0.49 -1.20
C PRO A 211 3.25 -0.32 -2.43
N THR A 212 2.09 -0.95 -2.34
CA THR A 212 1.46 -1.76 -3.38
C THR A 212 -0.01 -1.42 -3.51
N LEU A 213 -0.67 -1.93 -4.56
CA LEU A 213 -2.12 -1.86 -4.75
C LEU A 213 -2.95 -2.46 -3.59
N ARG A 214 -2.31 -3.18 -2.65
CA ARG A 214 -2.97 -3.78 -1.46
C ARG A 214 -2.78 -2.97 -0.19
N THR A 215 -1.74 -2.14 -0.16
CA THR A 215 -1.26 -1.48 1.06
C THR A 215 -1.38 0.04 0.98
N ALA A 216 -1.47 0.59 -0.22
CA ALA A 216 -1.85 1.98 -0.45
C ALA A 216 -3.34 2.03 -0.79
N ASP A 217 -4.07 2.92 -0.10
CA ASP A 217 -5.33 3.40 -0.65
C ASP A 217 -4.99 4.18 -1.93
N ALA A 218 -5.76 3.95 -2.99
CA ALA A 218 -5.49 4.53 -4.31
C ALA A 218 -5.23 6.04 -4.22
N CYS A 219 -4.21 6.50 -4.95
CA CYS A 219 -3.79 7.91 -5.01
C CYS A 219 -4.93 8.83 -5.44
#